data_AF-A0A969AFF3-F1
#
_entry.id   AF-A0A969AFF3-F1
#
_cell.length_a   1.000
_cell.length_b   1.000
_cell.length_c   1.000
_cell.angle_alpha   90.00
_cell.angle_beta   90.00
_cell.angle_gamma   90.00
#
_symmetry.space_group_name_H-M   'P 1'
#
loop_
_entity.id
_entity.type
_entity.pdbx_description
1 polymer ?
#
loop_
_entity_poly.entity_id
_entity_poly.type
_entity_poly.pdbx_seq_one_letter_code
_entity_poly.pdbx_strand_id
1 'polypeptide(L)' 'MAGVKKKTGSPGVNNPKKKNDTSFKVEGKEARSQKPVCFRPTLTLEAQIEAAVKEAGITKTKWLEQAAIAYLKNEK' A
#
# COMPACT_ATOMS: atom_id res chain seq x y z
N MET A 1 17.64 1.30 3.74
CA MET A 1 18.68 2.29 3.42
C MET A 1 18.06 3.36 2.51
N ALA A 2 17.49 4.42 3.09
CA ALA A 2 16.84 5.50 2.32
C ALA A 2 17.87 6.59 1.98
N GLY A 3 17.96 6.96 0.71
CA GLY A 3 18.95 7.90 0.19
C GLY A 3 18.70 9.33 0.66
N VAL A 4 19.54 9.83 1.57
CA VAL A 4 19.54 11.23 1.98
C VAL A 4 20.27 12.05 0.92
N LYS A 5 19.52 12.69 0.02
CA LYS A 5 20.06 13.65 -0.96
C LYS A 5 20.14 15.03 -0.29
N LYS A 6 21.32 15.43 0.21
CA LYS A 6 21.59 16.84 0.51
C LYS A 6 22.99 17.22 0.02
N LYS A 7 23.07 18.26 -0.83
CA LYS A 7 24.31 19.01 -1.10
C LYS A 7 24.68 19.73 0.19
N THR A 8 25.65 19.18 0.93
CA THR A 8 26.28 19.84 2.06
C THR A 8 27.12 20.99 1.52
N GLY A 9 26.73 22.22 1.86
CA GLY A 9 27.54 23.41 1.60
C GLY A 9 28.91 23.27 2.26
N SER A 10 29.93 23.83 1.60
CA SER A 10 31.35 23.65 1.93
C SER A 10 31.68 23.84 3.42
N PRO A 11 32.53 22.97 3.99
CA PRO A 11 32.96 23.07 5.38
C PRO A 11 33.90 24.28 5.52
N GLY A 12 33.59 25.20 6.44
CA GLY A 12 34.55 26.27 6.78
C GLY A 12 33.98 27.56 7.35
N VAL A 13 32.67 27.81 7.25
CA VAL A 13 32.09 29.06 7.79
C VAL A 13 30.83 28.77 8.59
N ASN A 14 30.92 28.97 9.91
CA ASN A 14 29.75 28.98 10.80
C ASN A 14 28.85 30.16 10.41
N ASN A 15 27.78 29.87 9.67
CA ASN A 15 26.76 30.87 9.35
C ASN A 15 25.70 30.88 10.45
N PRO A 16 25.59 31.93 11.29
CA PRO A 16 24.63 31.98 12.40
C PRO A 16 23.16 32.03 11.93
N LYS A 17 22.90 32.34 10.65
CA LYS A 17 21.56 32.21 10.03
C LYS A 17 21.20 30.76 9.67
N LYS A 18 22.19 29.88 9.53
CA LYS A 18 21.99 28.43 9.43
C LYS A 18 22.00 27.85 10.85
N LYS A 19 20.93 28.09 11.61
CA LYS A 19 20.64 27.20 12.73
C LYS A 19 20.42 25.81 12.11
N ASN A 20 21.09 24.79 12.63
CA ASN A 20 20.79 23.41 12.25
C ASN A 20 19.31 23.20 12.58
N ASP A 21 18.49 22.99 11.55
CA ASP A 21 17.12 22.48 11.68
C ASP A 21 17.23 21.05 12.23
N THR A 22 17.59 20.89 13.50
CA THR A 22 17.44 19.61 14.22
C THR A 22 15.99 19.50 14.68
N SER A 23 15.07 19.68 13.74
CA SER A 23 13.69 19.24 13.87
C SER A 23 13.54 18.04 12.94
N PHE A 24 13.78 16.85 13.47
CA PHE A 24 13.38 15.63 12.78
C PHE A 24 11.85 15.61 12.76
N LYS A 25 11.25 16.11 11.68
CA LYS A 25 9.84 15.84 11.41
C LYS A 25 9.73 14.34 11.13
N VAL A 26 9.25 13.58 12.11
CA VAL A 26 8.77 12.22 11.87
C VAL A 26 7.45 12.39 11.14
N GLU A 27 7.49 12.31 9.82
CA GLU A 27 6.27 12.24 9.02
C GLU A 27 5.49 10.98 9.45
N GLY A 28 4.20 11.15 9.72
CA GLY A 28 3.32 10.04 10.10
C GLY A 28 3.37 8.94 9.05
N LYS A 29 3.20 7.68 9.48
CA LYS A 29 3.19 6.52 8.57
C LYS A 29 2.30 6.84 7.36
N GLU A 30 2.88 6.80 6.16
CA GLU A 30 2.12 7.00 4.92
C GLU A 30 0.87 6.12 4.94
N ALA A 31 -0.27 6.69 4.52
CA ALA A 31 -1.49 5.93 4.40
C ALA A 31 -1.24 4.68 3.55
N ARG A 32 -1.77 3.54 4.00
CA ARG A 32 -1.59 2.23 3.34
C ARG A 32 -1.90 2.40 1.85
N SER A 33 -0.89 2.19 1.01
CA SER A 33 -0.98 2.42 -0.43
C SER A 33 -2.19 1.70 -1.01
N GLN A 34 -3.00 2.40 -1.83
CA GLN A 34 -4.16 1.83 -2.56
C GLN A 34 -3.75 0.86 -3.68
N LYS A 35 -2.54 0.30 -3.63
CA LYS A 35 -2.04 -0.62 -4.66
C LYS A 35 -2.87 -1.91 -4.62
N PRO A 36 -3.23 -2.45 -5.80
CA PRO A 36 -3.93 -3.72 -5.86
C PRO A 36 -3.07 -4.82 -5.25
N VAL A 37 -3.67 -5.60 -4.35
CA VAL A 37 -3.03 -6.77 -3.74
C VAL A 37 -3.17 -7.94 -4.71
N CYS A 38 -2.07 -8.65 -4.97
CA CYS A 38 -2.12 -9.88 -5.76
C CYS A 38 -2.69 -11.02 -4.90
N PHE A 39 -3.91 -11.45 -5.20
CA PHE A 39 -4.53 -12.61 -4.57
C PHE A 39 -4.07 -13.89 -5.26
N ARG A 40 -3.51 -14.84 -4.48
CA ARG A 40 -2.95 -16.12 -4.95
C ARG A 40 -3.63 -17.27 -4.20
N PRO A 41 -4.82 -17.72 -4.63
CA PRO A 41 -5.52 -18.83 -3.99
C PRO A 41 -4.86 -20.18 -4.27
N THR A 42 -5.29 -21.23 -3.56
CA THR A 42 -4.95 -22.61 -3.93
C THR A 42 -5.62 -23.00 -5.25
N LEU A 43 -5.04 -23.97 -5.97
CA LEU A 43 -5.57 -24.44 -7.26
C LEU A 43 -7.04 -24.88 -7.19
N THR A 44 -7.44 -25.51 -6.09
CA THR A 44 -8.82 -25.96 -5.87
C THR A 44 -9.79 -24.79 -5.73
N LEU A 45 -9.41 -23.75 -4.98
CA LEU A 45 -10.22 -22.57 -4.77
C LEU A 45 -10.28 -21.71 -6.04
N GLU A 46 -9.19 -21.66 -6.82
CA GLU A 46 -9.17 -20.97 -8.11
C GLU A 46 -10.21 -21.55 -9.09
N ALA A 47 -10.28 -22.88 -9.21
CA ALA A 47 -11.29 -23.54 -10.05
C ALA A 47 -12.73 -23.22 -9.61
N GLN A 48 -12.97 -23.18 -8.29
CA GLN A 48 -14.29 -22.81 -7.74
C GLN A 48 -14.64 -21.35 -8.03
N ILE A 49 -13.67 -20.43 -7.89
CA ILE A 49 -13.85 -19.02 -8.23
C ILE A 49 -14.15 -18.88 -9.72
N GLU A 50 -13.44 -19.58 -10.60
CA GLU A 50 -13.67 -19.48 -12.05
C GLU A 50 -15.06 -19.99 -12.45
N ALA A 51 -15.53 -21.08 -11.84
CA ALA A 51 -16.90 -21.55 -12.03
C ALA A 51 -17.92 -20.50 -11.59
N ALA A 52 -17.76 -19.95 -10.37
CA ALA A 52 -18.68 -18.93 -9.83
C ALA A 52 -18.67 -17.63 -10.64
N VAL A 53 -17.49 -17.22 -11.14
CA VAL A 53 -17.34 -16.04 -12.02
C VAL A 53 -18.04 -16.27 -13.35
N LYS A 54 -17.94 -17.48 -13.92
CA LYS A 54 -18.60 -17.86 -15.17
C LYS A 54 -20.12 -17.88 -15.02
N GLU A 55 -20.65 -18.38 -13.90
CA GLU A 55 -22.08 -18.35 -13.59
C GLU A 55 -22.61 -16.92 -13.41
N ALA A 56 -21.85 -16.07 -12.72
CA ALA A 56 -22.24 -14.69 -12.45
C ALA A 56 -22.08 -13.75 -13.65
N GLY A 57 -21.33 -14.15 -14.69
CA GLY A 57 -21.10 -13.34 -15.89
C GLY A 57 -20.34 -12.02 -15.63
N ILE A 58 -19.57 -11.95 -14.55
CA ILE A 58 -18.80 -10.76 -14.16
C ILE A 58 -17.29 -11.01 -14.23
N THR A 59 -16.48 -9.98 -13.99
CA THR A 59 -15.03 -10.14 -13.91
C THR A 59 -14.60 -10.73 -12.56
N LYS A 60 -13.52 -11.51 -12.57
CA LYS A 60 -12.92 -12.14 -11.36
C LYS A 60 -12.65 -11.12 -10.25
N THR A 61 -12.15 -9.93 -10.59
CA THR A 61 -11.91 -8.83 -9.64
C THR A 61 -13.18 -8.36 -8.96
N LYS A 62 -14.24 -8.06 -9.73
CA LYS A 62 -15.53 -7.60 -9.18
C LYS A 62 -16.17 -8.67 -8.31
N TRP A 63 -16.06 -9.94 -8.70
CA TRP A 63 -16.54 -11.07 -7.90
C TRP A 63 -15.81 -11.16 -6.56
N LEU A 64 -14.47 -11.04 -6.55
CA LEU A 64 -13.67 -11.07 -5.32
C LEU A 64 -13.98 -9.89 -4.39
N GLU A 65 -14.19 -8.69 -4.93
CA GLU A 65 -14.60 -7.52 -4.13
C GLU A 65 -15.96 -7.75 -3.47
N GLN A 66 -16.94 -8.27 -4.22
CA GLN A 66 -18.26 -8.59 -3.68
C GLN A 66 -18.20 -9.67 -2.60
N ALA A 67 -17.43 -10.74 -2.83
CA ALA A 67 -17.24 -11.81 -1.87
C ALA A 67 -16.58 -11.30 -0.57
N ALA A 68 -15.55 -10.45 -0.68
CA ALA A 68 -14.90 -9.84 0.47
C ALA A 68 -15.86 -8.95 1.27
N ILE A 69 -16.67 -8.13 0.59
CA ILE A 69 -17.69 -7.30 1.26
C ILE A 69 -18.74 -8.16 1.95
N ALA A 70 -19.21 -9.23 1.29
CA ALA A 70 -20.20 -10.14 1.86
C ALA A 70 -19.68 -10.84 3.12
N TYR A 71 -18.44 -11.32 3.09
CA TYR A 71 -17.79 -11.94 4.24
C TYR A 71 -17.72 -10.96 5.43
N LEU A 72 -17.23 -9.74 5.20
CA LEU A 72 -17.13 -8.71 6.25
C LEU A 72 -18.48 -8.27 6.81
N LYS A 73 -19.57 -8.37 6.03
CA LYS A 73 -20.93 -8.07 6.49
C LYS A 73 -21.51 -9.18 7.36
N ASN A 74 -21.13 -10.42 7.11
CA ASN A 74 -21.58 -11.60 7.85
C ASN A 74 -20.79 -11.85 9.15
N GLU A 75 -19.65 -11.19 9.34
CA GLU A 75 -18.87 -11.23 10.60
C GLU A 75 -19.40 -10.27 11.70
N LYS A 76 -20.61 -9.72 11.53
CA LYS A 76 -21.34 -8.97 12.56
C LYS A 76 -22.48 -9.79 13.14
#